data_AF-A0A2A2W2P3-F1
#
_entry.id   AF-A0A2A2W2P3-F1
#
_cell.length_a   1.000
_cell.length_b   1.000
_cell.length_c   1.000
_cell.angle_alpha   90.00
_cell.angle_beta   90.00
_cell.angle_gamma   90.00
#
_symmetry.space_group_name_H-M   'P 1'
#
loop_
_entity.id
_entity.type
_entity.pdbx_description
1 polymer ?
#
loop_
_entity_poly.entity_id
_entity_poly.type
_entity_poly.pdbx_seq_one_letter_code
_entity_poly.pdbx_strand_id
1 'polypeptide(L)'
;MTATTEPTELRTEPQPHPTASPSIEHCDALIVSLTSQRFVIVRRGDKIRLWSAEQLCRPIRTLRPGERVYYNGRLETVRAITVY
;
A
#
# COMPACT_ATOMS: atom_id res chain seq x y z
N MET A 1 48.09 -23.25 38.43
CA MET A 1 47.74 -22.86 37.05
C MET A 1 46.44 -23.58 36.70
N THR A 2 45.31 -22.89 36.79
CA THR A 2 43.99 -23.46 36.46
C THR A 2 43.25 -22.42 35.63
N ALA A 3 43.12 -22.70 34.33
CA ALA A 3 42.40 -21.87 33.38
C ALA A 3 40.92 -22.24 33.42
N THR A 4 40.08 -21.31 33.84
CA THR A 4 38.62 -21.41 33.77
C THR A 4 38.20 -20.89 32.40
N THR A 5 37.69 -21.77 31.55
CA THR A 5 37.09 -21.41 30.25
C THR A 5 35.62 -21.04 30.49
N GLU A 6 35.28 -19.76 30.33
CA GLU A 6 33.88 -19.29 30.28
C GLU A 6 33.27 -19.61 28.89
N PRO A 7 32.01 -20.09 28.81
CA PRO A 7 31.34 -20.29 27.54
C PRO A 7 30.77 -18.96 27.03
N THR A 8 31.22 -18.55 25.85
CA THR A 8 30.70 -17.40 25.09
C THR A 8 29.21 -17.61 24.78
N GLU A 9 28.32 -16.94 25.50
CA GLU A 9 26.92 -16.79 25.12
C GLU A 9 26.85 -16.02 23.79
N LEU A 10 26.39 -16.70 22.74
CA LEU A 10 26.07 -16.12 21.45
C LEU A 10 24.91 -15.13 21.62
N ARG A 11 25.27 -13.85 21.72
CA ARG A 11 24.35 -12.71 21.69
C ARG A 11 23.60 -12.75 20.36
N THR A 12 22.39 -13.30 20.37
CA THR A 12 21.49 -13.24 19.22
C THR A 12 21.00 -11.81 19.12
N GLU A 13 21.63 -11.01 18.26
CA GLU A 13 21.09 -9.71 17.89
C GLU A 13 19.69 -9.93 17.31
N PRO A 14 18.66 -9.20 17.77
CA PRO A 14 17.35 -9.28 17.17
C PRO A 14 17.48 -8.82 15.71
N GLN A 15 17.46 -9.79 14.80
CA GLN A 15 17.31 -9.53 13.37
C GLN A 15 16.11 -8.61 13.18
N PRO A 16 16.23 -7.48 12.47
CA PRO A 16 15.07 -6.70 12.10
C PRO A 16 14.21 -7.61 11.22
N HIS A 17 13.10 -8.09 11.78
CA HIS A 17 12.07 -8.74 10.99
C HIS A 17 11.73 -7.79 9.84
N PRO A 18 11.74 -8.25 8.57
CA PRO A 18 11.27 -7.42 7.49
C PRO A 18 9.80 -7.12 7.76
N THR A 19 9.52 -5.93 8.28
CA THR A 19 8.16 -5.41 8.38
C THR A 19 7.58 -5.51 6.98
N ALA A 20 6.58 -6.37 6.84
CA ALA A 20 5.93 -6.64 5.57
C ALA A 20 5.56 -5.29 4.93
N SER A 21 6.12 -5.01 3.75
CA SER A 21 5.75 -3.84 2.97
C SER A 21 4.22 -3.82 2.84
N PRO A 22 3.54 -2.71 3.17
CA PRO A 22 2.10 -2.67 3.10
C PRO A 22 1.69 -2.98 1.66
N SER A 23 1.01 -4.11 1.46
CA SER A 23 0.54 -4.51 0.14
C SER A 23 -0.77 -3.79 -0.17
N ILE A 24 -0.97 -3.41 -1.42
CA ILE A 24 -2.22 -2.78 -1.88
C ILE A 24 -3.43 -3.70 -1.62
N GLU A 25 -3.21 -5.01 -1.58
CA GLU A 25 -4.24 -6.01 -1.32
C GLU A 25 -4.69 -6.04 0.16
N HIS A 26 -3.79 -5.75 1.10
CA HIS A 26 -4.04 -5.87 2.54
C HIS A 26 -4.01 -4.55 3.32
N CYS A 27 -4.09 -3.40 2.65
CA CYS A 27 -4.16 -2.10 3.34
C CYS A 27 -5.56 -1.76 3.88
N ASP A 28 -5.60 -0.94 4.94
CA ASP A 28 -6.84 -0.41 5.52
C ASP A 28 -7.40 0.71 4.65
N ALA A 29 -6.51 1.53 4.08
CA ALA A 29 -6.86 2.58 3.16
C ALA A 29 -5.92 2.65 1.94
N LEU A 30 -6.51 2.97 0.80
CA LEU A 30 -5.82 3.36 -0.42
C LEU A 30 -5.98 4.86 -0.60
N ILE A 31 -4.87 5.58 -0.77
CA ILE A 31 -4.89 7.01 -1.06
C ILE A 31 -4.45 7.18 -2.52
N VAL A 32 -5.37 7.67 -3.34
CA VAL A 32 -5.16 7.87 -4.78
C VAL A 32 -5.06 9.37 -5.06
N SER A 33 -3.94 9.79 -5.62
CA SER A 33 -3.76 11.16 -6.12
C SER A 33 -4.19 11.23 -7.58
N LEU A 34 -5.03 12.20 -7.93
CA LEU A 34 -5.50 12.45 -9.29
C LEU A 34 -4.76 13.63 -9.94
N THR A 35 -4.79 13.70 -11.27
CA THR A 35 -4.24 14.81 -12.05
C THR A 35 -4.82 16.17 -11.71
N SER A 36 -6.10 16.22 -11.31
CA SER A 36 -6.76 17.43 -10.78
C SER A 36 -6.28 17.88 -9.40
N GLN A 37 -5.18 17.30 -8.87
CA GLN A 37 -4.64 17.58 -7.52
C GLN A 37 -5.61 17.21 -6.39
N ARG A 38 -6.57 16.32 -6.67
CA ARG A 38 -7.49 15.76 -5.69
C ARG A 38 -6.94 14.47 -5.12
N PHE A 39 -7.25 14.22 -3.85
CA PHE A 39 -6.96 12.96 -3.17
C PHE A 39 -8.27 12.20 -2.93
N VAL A 40 -8.29 10.93 -3.32
CA VAL A 40 -9.40 10.01 -3.06
C VAL A 40 -8.90 8.97 -2.06
N ILE A 41 -9.54 8.92 -0.90
CA ILE A 41 -9.24 7.93 0.13
C ILE A 41 -10.30 6.84 0.04
N VAL A 42 -9.86 5.61 -0.14
CA VAL A 42 -10.72 4.43 -0.24
C VAL A 42 -10.39 3.52 0.92
N ARG A 43 -11.30 3.43 1.87
CA ARG A 43 -11.16 2.53 3.01
C ARG A 43 -11.74 1.16 2.70
N ARG A 44 -11.23 0.14 3.38
CA ARG A 44 -11.80 -1.21 3.33
C ARG A 44 -13.25 -1.19 3.82
N GLY A 45 -14.19 -1.60 2.97
CA GLY A 45 -15.62 -1.70 3.28
C GLY A 45 -16.47 -0.47 2.90
N ASP A 46 -15.85 0.65 2.51
CA ASP A 46 -16.58 1.85 2.12
C ASP A 46 -17.10 1.78 0.66
N LYS A 47 -18.14 2.56 0.37
CA LYS A 47 -18.64 2.74 -0.99
C LYS A 47 -17.59 3.45 -1.85
N ILE A 48 -17.17 2.79 -2.93
CA ILE A 48 -16.17 3.28 -3.86
C ILE A 48 -16.78 4.33 -4.81
N ARG A 49 -16.19 5.53 -4.87
CA ARG A 49 -16.57 6.61 -5.80
C ARG A 49 -15.63 6.79 -7.00
N LEU A 50 -14.73 5.82 -7.19
CA LEU A 50 -13.69 5.86 -8.21
C LEU A 50 -13.75 4.56 -9.02
N TRP A 51 -13.86 4.68 -10.35
CA TRP A 51 -14.01 3.53 -11.24
C TRP A 51 -12.97 3.59 -12.34
N SER A 52 -12.40 2.45 -12.76
CA SER A 52 -11.54 2.45 -13.95
C SER A 52 -12.36 2.83 -15.19
N ALA A 53 -11.78 3.67 -16.04
CA ALA A 53 -12.39 4.08 -17.30
C ALA A 53 -12.14 3.06 -18.42
N GLU A 54 -11.19 2.15 -18.22
CA GLU A 54 -10.76 1.16 -19.20
C GLU A 54 -11.40 -0.21 -18.93
N GLN A 55 -11.62 -0.55 -17.66
CA GLN A 55 -12.17 -1.84 -17.26
C GLN A 55 -13.34 -1.66 -16.30
N LEU A 56 -14.54 -1.92 -16.80
CA LEU A 56 -15.73 -2.07 -15.97
C LEU A 56 -15.53 -3.28 -15.03
N CYS A 57 -15.88 -3.10 -13.75
CA CYS A 57 -15.84 -4.14 -12.70
C CYS A 57 -14.44 -4.59 -12.21
N ARG A 58 -13.38 -3.82 -12.45
CA ARG A 58 -12.06 -4.10 -11.87
C ARG A 58 -11.96 -3.64 -10.41
N PRO A 59 -11.37 -4.43 -9.49
CA PRO A 59 -11.16 -3.97 -8.12
C PRO A 59 -10.26 -2.74 -8.07
N ILE A 60 -10.65 -1.74 -7.29
CA ILE A 60 -9.90 -0.48 -7.15
C ILE A 60 -8.46 -0.67 -6.64
N ARG A 61 -8.21 -1.74 -5.89
CA ARG A 61 -6.89 -2.14 -5.39
C ARG A 61 -5.94 -2.59 -6.50
N THR A 62 -6.39 -2.68 -7.74
CA THR A 62 -5.54 -3.04 -8.88
C THR A 62 -5.20 -1.84 -9.76
N LEU A 63 -5.69 -0.65 -9.42
CA LEU A 63 -5.37 0.59 -10.12
C LEU A 63 -3.87 0.82 -10.18
N ARG A 64 -3.42 1.41 -11.28
CA ARG A 64 -2.02 1.81 -11.46
C ARG A 64 -1.88 3.31 -11.72
N PRO A 65 -0.75 3.93 -11.36
CA PRO A 65 -0.41 5.25 -11.86
C PRO A 65 -0.47 5.31 -13.39
N GLY A 66 -1.02 6.39 -13.94
CA GLY A 66 -1.26 6.58 -15.37
C GLY A 66 -2.63 6.09 -15.86
N GLU A 67 -3.35 5.29 -15.07
CA GLU A 67 -4.65 4.74 -15.48
C GLU A 67 -5.74 5.82 -15.48
N ARG A 68 -6.64 5.76 -16.46
CA ARG A 68 -7.80 6.65 -16.55
C ARG A 68 -8.92 6.14 -15.65
N VAL A 69 -9.52 7.04 -14.89
CA VAL A 69 -10.56 6.72 -13.90
C VAL A 69 -11.70 7.72 -13.97
N TYR A 70 -12.92 7.27 -13.68
CA TYR A 70 -14.06 8.14 -13.44
C TYR A 70 -14.18 8.43 -11.95
N TYR A 71 -14.06 9.72 -11.60
CA TYR A 71 -14.29 10.24 -10.26
C TYR A 71 -15.46 11.23 -10.28
N ASN A 72 -16.53 10.91 -9.55
CA ASN A 72 -17.77 11.71 -9.53
C ASN A 72 -18.28 12.08 -10.95
N GLY A 73 -18.24 11.11 -11.88
CA GLY A 73 -18.68 11.28 -13.26
C GLY A 73 -17.72 12.06 -14.17
N ARG A 74 -16.57 12.52 -13.66
CA ARG A 74 -15.51 13.16 -14.45
C ARG A 74 -14.39 12.19 -14.74
N LEU A 75 -13.87 12.24 -15.96
CA LEU A 75 -12.68 11.51 -16.34
C LEU A 75 -11.43 12.19 -15.76
N GLU A 76 -10.62 11.42 -15.06
CA GLU A 76 -9.38 11.82 -14.41
C GLU A 76 -8.28 10.78 -14.69
N THR A 77 -7.04 11.10 -14.36
CA THR A 77 -5.91 10.17 -14.43
C THR A 77 -5.28 10.00 -13.05
N VAL A 78 -4.96 8.77 -12.69
CA VAL A 78 -4.24 8.47 -11.45
C VAL A 78 -2.80 8.94 -11.59
N ARG A 79 -2.36 9.84 -10.71
CA ARG A 79 -0.98 10.33 -10.66
C ARG A 79 -0.10 9.45 -9.79
N ALA A 80 -0.60 9.06 -8.62
CA ALA A 80 0.13 8.26 -7.65
C ALA A 80 -0.85 7.51 -6.75
N ILE A 81 -0.37 6.41 -6.16
CA ILE A 81 -1.12 5.58 -5.23
C ILE A 81 -0.21 5.33 -4.03
N THR A 82 -0.74 5.49 -2.83
CA THR A 82 -0.10 5.06 -1.60
C THR A 82 -1.10 4.30 -0.72
N VAL A 83 -0.58 3.51 0.21
CA VAL A 83 -1.34 2.63 1.09
C VAL A 83 -1.10 3.03 2.54
N TYR A 84 -2.13 2.89 3.36
CA TYR A 84 -2.09 3.07 4.80
C TYR A 84 -2.73 1.86 5.47
#